data_AF-A0AAE0IKI1-F1
#
_entry.id   AF-A0AAE0IKI1-F1
#
_cell.length_a   1.000
_cell.length_b   1.000
_cell.length_c   1.000
_cell.angle_alpha   90.00
_cell.angle_beta   90.00
_cell.angle_gamma   90.00
#
_symmetry.space_group_name_H-M   'P 1'
#
loop_
_entity.id
_entity.type
_entity.pdbx_description
1 polymer ?
#
loop_
_entity_poly.entity_id
_entity_poly.type
_entity_poly.pdbx_seq_one_letter_code
_entity_poly.pdbx_strand_id
1 'polypeptide(L)'
;MKLFYSQPGESGKANLAHISECSHGSVLVTTRDKQLGLKLTEGKQLIEVGKMSEDESEELLREKLTEVDVEPAQLSRLSSRLEFLTLALAQAAAFIQENMISVNQYLELIDKSDQHTTKLFAEEVETVGRDSDTPRAVASTWILLFE
;
A
#
# COMPACT_ATOMS: atom_id res chain seq x y z
N MET A 1 -20.86 -1.65 2.82
CA MET A 1 -19.61 -2.43 2.93
C MET A 1 -19.37 -2.71 4.41
N LYS A 2 -19.38 -3.98 4.84
CA LYS A 2 -19.13 -4.36 6.24
C LYS A 2 -17.74 -4.97 6.31
N LEU A 3 -16.82 -4.32 7.04
CA LEU A 3 -15.49 -4.84 7.32
C LEU A 3 -15.59 -5.69 8.60
N PHE A 4 -15.19 -6.96 8.51
CA PHE A 4 -15.08 -7.83 9.68
C PHE A 4 -13.61 -7.90 10.08
N TYR A 5 -13.28 -7.41 11.28
CA TYR A 5 -11.94 -7.48 11.86
C TYR A 5 -11.90 -8.60 12.90
N SER A 6 -10.90 -9.46 12.86
CA SER A 6 -10.67 -10.48 13.90
C SER A 6 -9.53 -9.99 14.81
N GLN A 7 -9.71 -10.06 16.13
CA GLN A 7 -8.72 -9.55 17.09
C GLN A 7 -7.55 -10.53 17.26
N PRO A 8 -6.32 -10.02 17.50
CA PRO A 8 -5.15 -10.87 17.67
C PRO A 8 -5.19 -11.54 19.05
N GLY A 9 -5.42 -12.86 19.09
CA GLY A 9 -5.39 -13.65 20.32
C GLY A 9 -6.28 -14.89 20.31
N GLU A 10 -7.31 -14.93 19.47
CA GLU A 10 -8.08 -16.15 19.25
C GLU A 10 -7.47 -16.97 18.12
N SER A 11 -7.34 -18.28 18.32
CA SER A 11 -6.95 -19.22 17.27
C SER A 11 -7.90 -19.06 16.08
N GLY A 12 -7.44 -18.34 15.06
CA GLY A 12 -8.25 -17.73 14.01
C GLY A 12 -9.01 -18.76 13.17
N LYS A 13 -10.18 -19.17 13.66
CA LYS A 13 -11.32 -19.51 12.81
C LYS A 13 -12.04 -18.19 12.58
N ALA A 14 -11.82 -17.54 11.44
CA ALA A 14 -12.68 -16.44 11.08
C ALA A 14 -14.12 -16.99 11.07
N ASN A 15 -14.98 -16.43 11.90
CA ASN A 15 -16.32 -16.97 12.10
C ASN A 15 -17.20 -16.51 10.94
N LEU A 16 -17.02 -17.14 9.78
CA LEU A 16 -17.81 -16.90 8.56
C LEU A 16 -19.29 -17.28 8.76
N ALA A 17 -19.65 -17.87 9.89
CA ALA A 17 -21.02 -18.24 10.28
C ALA A 17 -22.02 -17.08 10.26
N HIS A 18 -21.56 -15.82 10.23
CA HIS A 18 -22.42 -14.64 10.12
C HIS A 18 -22.58 -14.11 8.67
N ILE A 19 -21.94 -14.75 7.70
CA ILE A 19 -22.09 -14.43 6.29
C ILE A 19 -23.21 -15.30 5.73
N SER A 20 -24.34 -14.66 5.37
CA SER A 20 -25.47 -15.37 4.78
C SER A 20 -25.08 -16.00 3.45
N GLU A 21 -25.36 -17.30 3.28
CA GLU A 21 -25.23 -17.98 2.00
C GLU A 21 -26.30 -17.46 1.03
N CYS A 22 -25.88 -16.93 -0.11
CA CYS A 22 -26.74 -16.42 -1.16
C CYS A 22 -26.20 -16.87 -2.52
N SER A 23 -27.05 -17.48 -3.35
CA SER A 23 -26.66 -18.01 -4.67
C SER A 23 -26.22 -16.94 -5.68
N HIS A 24 -26.51 -15.66 -5.40
CA HIS A 24 -26.16 -14.52 -6.26
C HIS A 24 -25.13 -13.60 -5.59
N GLY A 25 -24.59 -13.99 -4.43
CA GLY A 25 -23.59 -13.22 -3.70
C GLY A 25 -22.19 -13.75 -3.92
N SER A 26 -21.19 -12.90 -3.73
CA SER A 26 -19.78 -13.31 -3.67
C SER A 26 -19.07 -12.52 -2.59
N VAL A 27 -18.08 -13.13 -1.95
CA VAL A 27 -17.28 -12.53 -0.89
C VAL A 27 -15.83 -12.50 -1.33
N LEU A 28 -15.25 -11.30 -1.41
CA LEU A 28 -13.82 -11.10 -1.59
C LEU A 28 -13.18 -10.86 -0.22
N VAL A 29 -12.22 -11.71 0.15
CA VAL A 29 -11.42 -11.53 1.35
C VAL A 29 -9.99 -11.21 0.93
N THR A 30 -9.42 -10.16 1.52
CA THR A 30 -8.00 -9.83 1.39
C THR A 30 -7.33 -10.04 2.74
N THR A 31 -6.15 -10.66 2.74
CA THR A 31 -5.36 -10.91 3.96
C THR A 31 -3.88 -10.95 3.59
N ARG A 32 -3.04 -10.39 4.45
CA ARG A 32 -1.58 -10.55 4.38
C ARG A 32 -1.10 -11.91 4.92
N ASP A 33 -1.92 -12.55 5.74
CA ASP A 33 -1.65 -13.90 6.27
C ASP A 33 -2.14 -14.94 5.25
N LYS A 34 -1.19 -15.51 4.51
CA LYS A 34 -1.42 -16.57 3.52
C LYS A 34 -2.01 -17.83 4.15
N GLN A 35 -1.64 -18.18 5.38
CA GLN A 35 -2.17 -19.35 6.08
C GLN A 35 -3.64 -19.14 6.45
N LEU A 36 -4.00 -17.93 6.90
CA LEU A 36 -5.39 -17.57 7.13
C LEU A 36 -6.19 -17.59 5.82
N GLY A 37 -5.61 -17.07 4.72
CA GLY A 37 -6.23 -17.13 3.39
C GLY A 37 -6.60 -18.57 2.98
N LEU A 38 -5.65 -19.50 3.09
CA LEU A 38 -5.89 -20.92 2.77
C LEU A 38 -6.96 -21.56 3.66
N LYS A 39 -7.00 -21.21 4.95
CA LYS A 39 -8.04 -21.70 5.88
C LYS A 39 -9.42 -21.17 5.49
N LEU A 40 -9.51 -19.91 5.06
CA LEU A 40 -10.76 -19.24 4.70
C LEU A 40 -11.33 -19.72 3.36
N THR A 41 -10.46 -20.10 2.42
CA THR A 41 -10.86 -20.57 1.09
C THR A 41 -11.01 -22.08 1.00
N GLU A 42 -10.95 -22.80 2.14
CA GLU A 42 -10.97 -24.28 2.20
C GLU A 42 -9.90 -24.91 1.30
N GLY A 43 -8.71 -24.29 1.22
CA GLY A 43 -7.60 -24.74 0.40
C GLY A 43 -7.74 -24.44 -1.10
N LYS A 44 -8.73 -23.64 -1.53
CA LYS A 44 -8.82 -23.16 -2.92
C LYS A 44 -7.67 -22.21 -3.26
N GLN A 45 -7.39 -22.10 -4.56
CA GLN A 45 -6.34 -21.25 -5.11
C GLN A 45 -6.47 -19.79 -4.63
N LEU A 46 -5.37 -19.26 -4.10
CA LEU A 46 -5.25 -17.86 -3.71
C LEU A 46 -4.76 -17.02 -4.89
N ILE A 47 -5.20 -15.77 -4.93
CA ILE A 47 -4.63 -14.75 -5.81
C ILE A 47 -3.58 -14.00 -4.99
N GLU A 48 -2.32 -14.17 -5.35
CA GLU A 48 -1.21 -13.47 -4.70
C GLU A 48 -1.05 -12.09 -5.33
N VAL A 49 -1.14 -11.04 -4.51
CA VAL A 49 -0.88 -9.67 -4.95
C VAL A 49 0.59 -9.38 -4.65
N GLY A 50 1.42 -9.41 -5.69
CA GLY A 50 2.84 -9.12 -5.61
C GLY A 50 3.16 -7.63 -5.73
N LYS A 51 4.46 -7.33 -5.79
CA LYS A 51 4.98 -6.05 -6.27
C LYS A 51 4.53 -5.83 -7.72
N MET A 52 4.41 -4.57 -8.12
CA MET A 52 4.13 -4.24 -9.51
C MET A 52 5.29 -4.69 -10.41
N SER A 53 4.99 -5.02 -11.66
CA SER A 53 6.02 -5.13 -12.69
C SER A 53 6.67 -3.77 -12.97
N GLU A 54 7.79 -3.78 -13.68
CA GLU A 54 8.47 -2.55 -14.10
C GLU A 54 7.54 -1.67 -14.95
N ASP A 55 6.89 -2.27 -15.96
CA ASP A 55 5.94 -1.58 -16.83
C ASP A 55 4.76 -0.96 -16.05
N GLU A 56 4.12 -1.74 -15.15
CA GLU A 56 3.01 -1.25 -14.31
C GLU A 56 3.46 -0.12 -13.37
N SER A 57 4.69 -0.20 -12.85
CA SER A 57 5.22 0.83 -11.94
C SER A 57 5.51 2.13 -12.67
N GLU A 58 6.11 2.05 -13.85
CA GLU A 58 6.36 3.22 -14.70
C GLU A 58 5.06 3.85 -15.21
N GLU A 59 4.08 3.03 -15.58
CA GLU A 59 2.75 3.49 -15.96
C GLU A 59 2.07 4.25 -14.80
N LEU A 60 2.06 3.66 -13.60
CA LEU A 60 1.51 4.32 -12.41
C LEU A 60 2.19 5.66 -12.14
N LEU A 61 3.52 5.71 -12.16
CA LEU A 61 4.25 6.95 -11.91
C LEU A 61 3.97 8.00 -13.00
N ARG A 62 3.87 7.60 -14.26
CA ARG A 62 3.54 8.50 -15.38
C ARG A 62 2.14 9.08 -15.25
N GLU A 63 1.17 8.28 -14.82
CA GLU A 63 -0.20 8.74 -14.57
C GLU A 63 -0.30 9.67 -13.35
N LYS A 64 0.56 9.49 -12.35
CA LYS A 64 0.58 10.32 -11.15
C LYS A 64 1.35 11.61 -11.35
N LEU A 65 2.49 11.58 -12.02
CA LEU A 65 3.40 12.71 -12.21
C LEU A 65 3.09 13.54 -13.47
N THR A 66 1.81 13.75 -13.80
CA THR A 66 1.38 14.40 -15.06
C THR A 66 1.82 15.85 -15.22
N GLU A 67 2.06 16.56 -14.12
CA GLU A 67 2.51 17.97 -14.13
C GLU A 67 4.03 18.12 -14.07
N VAL A 68 4.76 17.00 -13.99
CA VAL A 68 6.22 16.98 -13.92
C VAL A 68 6.74 16.43 -15.24
N ASP A 69 7.66 17.16 -15.87
CA ASP A 69 8.39 16.63 -17.03
C ASP A 69 9.38 15.58 -16.53
N VAL A 70 9.09 14.30 -16.78
CA VAL A 70 9.86 13.16 -16.27
C VAL A 70 10.32 12.29 -17.42
N GLU A 71 11.64 12.13 -17.52
CA GLU A 71 12.26 11.22 -18.48
C GLU A 71 11.99 9.75 -18.10
N PRO A 72 11.80 8.84 -19.07
CA PRO A 72 11.59 7.41 -18.79
C PRO A 72 12.67 6.81 -17.87
N ALA A 73 13.92 7.23 -18.01
CA ALA A 73 15.02 6.78 -17.17
C ALA A 73 14.86 7.17 -15.68
N GLN A 74 14.19 8.29 -15.40
CA GLN A 74 13.90 8.72 -14.03
C GLN A 74 12.77 7.89 -13.41
N LEU A 75 11.76 7.53 -14.22
CA LEU A 75 10.68 6.63 -13.79
C LEU A 75 11.23 5.26 -13.44
N SER A 76 12.02 4.64 -14.32
CA SER A 76 12.66 3.33 -14.05
C SER A 76 13.51 3.36 -12.76
N ARG A 77 14.34 4.40 -12.59
CA ARG A 77 15.18 4.55 -11.40
C ARG A 77 14.35 4.74 -10.12
N LEU A 78 13.30 5.56 -10.16
CA LEU A 78 12.40 5.76 -9.03
C LEU A 78 11.65 4.47 -8.67
N SER A 79 11.10 3.79 -9.68
CA SER A 79 10.40 2.50 -9.53
C SER A 79 11.28 1.45 -8.87
N SER A 80 12.51 1.29 -9.36
CA SER A 80 13.48 0.35 -8.81
C SER A 80 13.87 0.71 -7.38
N ARG A 81 14.09 2.00 -7.10
CA ARG A 81 14.47 2.48 -5.76
C ARG A 81 13.39 2.26 -4.72
N LEU A 82 12.13 2.33 -5.12
CA LEU A 82 10.95 2.08 -4.28
C LEU A 82 10.48 0.62 -4.34
N GLU A 83 11.34 -0.27 -4.86
CA GLU A 83 11.13 -1.70 -4.95
C GLU A 83 9.81 -2.12 -5.61
N PHE A 84 9.29 -1.30 -6.53
CA PHE A 84 8.04 -1.55 -7.24
C PHE A 84 6.83 -1.76 -6.31
N LEU A 85 6.88 -1.20 -5.09
CA LEU A 85 5.78 -1.24 -4.14
C LEU A 85 4.74 -0.18 -4.47
N THR A 86 3.54 -0.59 -4.89
CA THR A 86 2.46 0.31 -5.33
C THR A 86 2.22 1.48 -4.38
N LEU A 87 2.22 1.21 -3.06
CA LEU A 87 2.03 2.24 -2.06
C LEU A 87 3.20 3.24 -2.05
N ALA A 88 4.44 2.76 -2.04
CA ALA A 88 5.62 3.61 -2.01
C ALA A 88 5.69 4.50 -3.25
N LEU A 89 5.35 3.96 -4.43
CA LEU A 89 5.27 4.71 -5.69
C LEU A 89 4.20 5.81 -5.62
N ALA A 90 3.00 5.49 -5.12
CA ALA A 90 1.91 6.45 -5.00
C ALA A 90 2.24 7.58 -4.01
N GLN A 91 2.88 7.24 -2.89
CA GLN A 91 3.31 8.22 -1.88
C GLN A 91 4.42 9.11 -2.42
N ALA A 92 5.45 8.53 -3.05
CA ALA A 92 6.53 9.30 -3.67
C ALA A 92 6.00 10.29 -4.71
N ALA A 93 5.06 9.85 -5.57
CA ALA A 93 4.47 10.73 -6.57
C ALA A 93 3.68 11.89 -5.93
N ALA A 94 2.88 11.60 -4.90
CA ALA A 94 2.16 12.64 -4.16
C ALA A 94 3.12 13.65 -3.52
N PHE A 95 4.16 13.18 -2.82
CA PHE A 95 5.15 14.05 -2.19
C PHE A 95 5.87 14.93 -3.21
N ILE A 96 6.28 14.37 -4.36
CA ILE A 96 6.95 15.10 -5.44
C ILE A 96 6.07 16.26 -5.92
N GLN A 97 4.77 16.00 -6.14
CA GLN A 97 3.82 17.01 -6.60
C GLN A 97 3.54 18.07 -5.53
N GLU A 98 3.24 17.66 -4.30
CA GLU A 98 2.91 18.56 -3.19
C GLU A 98 4.06 19.53 -2.87
N ASN A 99 5.30 19.04 -2.96
CA ASN A 99 6.49 19.84 -2.67
C ASN A 99 7.07 20.54 -3.91
N MET A 100 6.50 20.31 -5.09
CA MET A 100 6.96 20.83 -6.38
C MET A 100 8.47 20.61 -6.61
N ILE A 101 8.95 19.42 -6.26
CA ILE A 101 10.35 19.02 -6.48
C ILE A 101 10.47 18.10 -7.69
N SER A 102 11.69 17.97 -8.22
CA SER A 102 11.98 16.99 -9.28
C SER A 102 12.14 15.57 -8.71
N VAL A 103 11.94 14.56 -9.57
CA VAL A 103 12.22 13.16 -9.24
C VAL A 103 13.65 12.97 -8.74
N ASN A 104 14.62 13.67 -9.32
CA ASN A 104 16.03 13.58 -8.89
C ASN A 104 16.24 14.14 -7.48
N GLN A 105 15.59 15.26 -7.14
CA GLN A 105 15.64 15.81 -5.78
C GLN A 105 15.02 14.84 -4.77
N TYR A 106 13.91 14.19 -5.12
CA TYR A 106 13.31 13.16 -4.27
C TYR A 106 14.25 11.97 -4.07
N LEU A 107 14.85 11.46 -5.15
CA LEU A 107 15.85 10.39 -5.09
C LEU A 107 17.03 10.76 -4.17
N GLU A 108 17.52 12.00 -4.24
CA GLU A 108 18.55 12.47 -3.32
C GLU A 108 18.09 12.53 -1.86
N LEU A 109 16.83 12.90 -1.59
CA LEU A 109 16.28 12.94 -0.23
C LEU A 109 16.20 11.54 0.37
N ILE A 110 15.71 10.57 -0.38
CA ILE A 110 15.62 9.19 0.11
C ILE A 110 17.00 8.56 0.27
N ASP A 111 17.96 8.84 -0.62
CA ASP A 111 19.34 8.34 -0.51
C ASP A 111 20.09 8.98 0.68
N LYS A 112 19.83 10.26 0.99
CA LYS A 112 20.37 10.92 2.19
C LYS A 112 19.70 10.42 3.48
N SER A 113 18.46 9.93 3.37
CA SER A 113 17.67 9.45 4.50
C SER A 113 17.75 7.94 4.72
N ASP A 114 18.66 7.21 4.08
CA ASP A 114 18.88 5.76 4.30
C ASP A 114 19.31 5.39 5.74
N GLN A 115 19.43 6.37 6.65
CA GLN A 115 19.48 6.13 8.11
C GLN A 115 18.08 6.13 8.79
N HIS A 116 17.01 6.47 8.07
CA HIS A 116 15.67 6.77 8.58
C HIS A 116 14.51 6.43 7.61
N THR A 117 14.73 5.64 6.56
CA THR A 117 13.78 5.34 5.46
C THR A 117 12.42 4.78 5.91
N THR A 118 12.31 4.29 7.14
CA THR A 118 11.05 3.85 7.74
C THR A 118 10.12 4.99 8.18
N LYS A 119 10.59 6.24 8.28
CA LYS A 119 9.77 7.37 8.76
C LYS A 119 8.97 8.09 7.68
N LEU A 120 9.47 8.12 6.43
CA LEU A 120 8.82 8.89 5.35
C LEU A 120 7.43 8.32 5.01
N PHE A 121 7.31 6.99 4.96
CA PHE A 121 6.04 6.32 4.62
C PHE A 121 4.99 6.33 5.73
N ALA A 122 5.41 6.52 6.98
CA ALA A 122 4.52 6.65 8.13
C ALA A 122 3.92 8.05 8.22
N GLU A 123 4.57 9.06 7.63
CA GLU A 123 4.14 10.44 7.81
C GLU A 123 2.94 10.77 6.89
N GLU A 124 2.94 10.37 5.63
CA GLU A 124 2.06 10.96 4.60
C GLU A 124 0.65 10.36 4.43
N VAL A 125 0.17 9.48 5.32
CA VAL A 125 -1.23 9.01 5.23
C VAL A 125 -2.17 10.04 5.87
N GLU A 126 -2.24 11.23 5.29
CA GLU A 126 -3.37 12.14 5.48
C GLU A 126 -4.50 11.70 4.55
N THR A 127 -5.36 10.81 5.04
CA THR A 127 -6.60 10.50 4.34
C THR A 127 -7.49 11.74 4.34
N VAL A 128 -7.61 12.39 3.18
CA VAL A 128 -8.54 13.51 2.95
C VAL A 128 -9.94 13.13 3.45
N GLY A 129 -10.39 13.80 4.51
CA GLY A 129 -11.72 13.63 5.09
C GLY A 129 -11.82 13.37 6.59
N ARG A 130 -10.74 13.52 7.37
CA ARG A 130 -10.80 13.27 8.82
C ARG A 130 -10.74 14.55 9.66
N ASP A 131 -11.66 14.62 10.60
CA ASP A 131 -11.77 15.59 11.69
C ASP A 131 -10.41 15.79 12.37
N SER A 132 -9.98 17.05 12.50
CA SER A 132 -8.61 17.48 12.79
C SER A 132 -8.09 17.17 14.21
N ASP A 133 -8.80 16.33 14.98
CA ASP A 133 -8.61 16.17 16.43
C ASP A 133 -8.18 14.75 16.85
N THR A 134 -7.81 13.87 15.91
CA THR A 134 -7.28 12.52 16.25
C THR A 134 -5.80 12.38 15.89
N PRO A 135 -4.89 12.10 16.86
CA PRO A 135 -3.49 11.83 16.59
C PRO A 135 -3.27 10.62 15.67
N ARG A 136 -2.19 10.70 14.88
CA ARG A 136 -1.70 9.83 13.80
C ARG A 136 -1.50 8.34 14.20
N ALA A 137 -2.58 7.60 14.48
CA ALA A 137 -2.53 6.17 14.79
C ALA A 137 -2.34 5.26 13.56
N VAL A 138 -2.63 5.80 12.37
CA VAL A 138 -2.61 5.06 11.10
C VAL A 138 -1.17 4.73 10.71
N ALA A 139 -0.26 5.70 10.78
CA ALA A 139 1.18 5.58 10.53
C ALA A 139 1.83 4.34 11.17
N SER A 140 1.65 4.18 12.48
CA SER A 140 2.17 3.04 13.25
C SER A 140 1.54 1.72 12.82
N THR A 141 0.28 1.77 12.40
CA THR A 141 -0.44 0.59 11.89
C THR A 141 0.10 0.20 10.51
N TRP A 142 0.52 1.12 9.65
CA TRP A 142 1.12 0.81 8.35
C TRP A 142 2.48 0.13 8.47
N ILE A 143 3.39 0.62 9.32
CA ILE A 143 4.69 -0.07 9.56
C ILE A 143 4.44 -1.51 10.01
N LEU A 144 3.50 -1.71 10.95
CA LEU A 144 3.10 -3.03 11.41
C LEU A 144 2.37 -3.90 10.37
N LEU A 145 1.82 -3.30 9.31
CA LEU A 145 1.06 -3.99 8.26
C LEU A 145 1.92 -4.46 7.08
N PHE A 146 3.05 -3.79 6.84
CA PHE A 146 3.95 -4.04 5.70
C PHE A 146 5.33 -4.60 6.07
N GLU A 147 5.64 -4.76 7.37
CA GLU A 147 6.75 -5.60 7.86
C GLU A 147 6.38 -7.10 7.91
#